data_AF-A0A378VWW0-F1
#
_entry.id   AF-A0A378VWW0-F1
#
_cell.length_a   1.000
_cell.length_b   1.000
_cell.length_c   1.000
_cell.angle_alpha   90.00
_cell.angle_beta   90.00
_cell.angle_gamma   90.00
#
_symmetry.space_group_name_H-M   'P 1'
#
loop_
_entity.id
_entity.type
_entity.pdbx_description
1 polymer ?
#
loop_
_entity_poly.entity_id
_entity_poly.type
_entity_poly.pdbx_seq_one_letter_code
_entity_poly.pdbx_strand_id
1 'polypeptide(L)'
;MFQTAFGLKRMVAPKGKHAIMTDRFIFRAAARVAPQPTYRICSGVTPMSDDKSKALAAALAQIEKSFGKGAIMKMDGSQQEENLEVISTGSLGLDLALGVGGLPRGRIVEIFGPESSGKTTLCLEAVAQCQKNGGVCAFVDAEHAFDPVYARKLGVKVEELYLSQPDTGEQALEICDTLVRSGGIDMVVVDSVAALVPKAEIEGDMGTATSDCRRA
;
A
#
# COMPACT_ATOMS: atom_id res chain seq x y z
N MET A 1 24.87 -23.20 -20.09
CA MET A 1 25.20 -23.88 -18.84
C MET A 1 25.01 -22.87 -17.72
N PHE A 2 23.93 -22.98 -16.95
CA PHE A 2 23.78 -22.64 -15.52
C PHE A 2 22.28 -22.59 -15.20
N GLN A 3 21.80 -23.69 -14.63
CA GLN A 3 20.57 -23.76 -13.85
C GLN A 3 20.71 -22.85 -12.64
N THR A 4 19.63 -22.19 -12.22
CA THR A 4 19.40 -21.98 -10.79
C THR A 4 17.91 -22.02 -10.51
N ALA A 5 17.51 -23.07 -9.79
CA ALA A 5 16.21 -23.22 -9.18
C ALA A 5 16.03 -22.17 -8.08
N PHE A 6 14.81 -21.65 -7.91
CA PHE A 6 14.45 -20.97 -6.67
C PHE A 6 13.05 -21.38 -6.21
N GLY A 7 13.03 -22.01 -5.04
CA GLY A 7 11.84 -22.43 -4.33
C GLY A 7 11.04 -21.23 -3.83
N LEU A 8 9.75 -21.28 -4.07
CA LEU A 8 8.75 -20.35 -3.57
C LEU A 8 8.49 -20.68 -2.08
N LYS A 9 9.07 -19.90 -1.16
CA LYS A 9 8.69 -19.98 0.26
C LYS A 9 7.84 -18.77 0.62
N ARG A 10 6.52 -18.98 0.69
CA ARG A 10 5.58 -18.06 1.35
C ARG A 10 5.98 -17.97 2.83
N MET A 11 6.26 -16.78 3.33
CA MET A 11 6.41 -16.54 4.77
C MET A 11 5.18 -15.80 5.31
N VAL A 12 4.54 -16.43 6.28
CA VAL A 12 3.62 -15.83 7.25
C VAL A 12 4.50 -15.14 8.30
N ALA A 13 4.28 -13.86 8.58
CA ALA A 13 4.98 -13.15 9.64
C ALA A 13 4.36 -13.43 11.02
N PRO A 14 5.14 -13.81 12.05
CA PRO A 14 4.68 -13.92 13.43
C PRO A 14 4.92 -12.62 14.23
N LYS A 15 4.25 -12.53 15.38
CA LYS A 15 4.25 -11.40 16.32
C LYS A 15 5.62 -11.15 16.98
N GLY A 16 6.06 -9.88 16.98
CA GLY A 16 6.84 -9.25 18.06
C GLY A 16 8.38 -9.27 17.98
N LYS A 17 8.96 -8.07 18.11
CA LYS A 17 10.37 -7.63 18.32
C LYS A 17 11.20 -7.26 17.07
N HIS A 18 11.92 -6.14 17.22
CA HIS A 18 12.51 -5.21 16.24
C HIS A 18 13.52 -5.78 15.24
N ALA A 19 13.62 -5.15 14.06
CA ALA A 19 14.83 -5.08 13.24
C ALA A 19 14.84 -3.79 12.39
N ILE A 20 16.02 -3.17 12.32
CA ILE A 20 16.36 -1.91 11.66
C ILE A 20 17.02 -2.14 10.29
N MET A 21 16.72 -1.21 9.37
CA MET A 21 17.47 -0.64 8.24
C MET A 21 18.13 -1.52 7.14
N THR A 22 18.12 -0.88 5.97
CA THR A 22 18.98 -1.00 4.78
C THR A 22 18.53 -1.87 3.61
N ASP A 23 18.59 -1.19 2.45
CA ASP A 23 18.84 -1.63 1.09
C ASP A 23 18.02 -2.78 0.52
N ARG A 24 17.16 -2.43 -0.45
CA ARG A 24 16.89 -3.36 -1.55
C ARG A 24 16.43 -2.71 -2.86
N PHE A 25 17.33 -2.82 -3.83
CA PHE A 25 17.05 -2.98 -5.27
C PHE A 25 15.98 -4.07 -5.54
N ILE A 26 15.13 -3.86 -6.56
CA ILE A 26 15.16 -4.53 -7.89
C ILE A 26 13.95 -4.05 -8.72
N PHE A 27 14.23 -3.45 -9.87
CA PHE A 27 13.31 -3.26 -10.99
C PHE A 27 13.31 -4.52 -11.87
N ARG A 28 12.17 -4.92 -12.46
CA ARG A 28 12.08 -5.27 -13.89
C ARG A 28 10.64 -5.46 -14.39
N ALA A 29 10.26 -4.66 -15.39
CA ALA A 29 9.16 -4.94 -16.31
C ALA A 29 9.57 -5.98 -17.38
N ALA A 30 8.62 -6.82 -17.82
CA ALA A 30 8.36 -7.14 -19.23
C ALA A 30 7.15 -8.10 -19.35
N ALA A 31 6.14 -7.64 -20.08
CA ALA A 31 4.97 -8.38 -20.48
C ALA A 31 5.29 -9.55 -21.43
N ARG A 32 4.66 -10.70 -21.19
CA ARG A 32 3.90 -11.50 -22.17
C ARG A 32 2.81 -12.23 -21.38
N VAL A 33 1.55 -11.83 -21.59
CA VAL A 33 0.39 -12.57 -21.05
C VAL A 33 0.28 -13.87 -21.84
N ALA A 34 0.74 -14.97 -21.24
CA ALA A 34 0.38 -16.30 -21.69
C ALA A 34 -1.10 -16.56 -21.33
N PRO A 35 -1.87 -17.30 -22.16
CA PRO A 35 -3.21 -17.73 -21.77
C PRO A 35 -3.10 -18.52 -20.47
N GLN A 36 -3.93 -18.14 -19.48
CA GLN A 36 -3.95 -18.75 -18.16
C GLN A 36 -4.11 -20.26 -18.30
N PRO A 37 -3.24 -21.09 -17.70
CA PRO A 37 -3.45 -22.52 -17.70
C PRO A 37 -4.73 -22.80 -16.92
N THR A 38 -5.68 -23.50 -17.54
CA THR A 38 -6.84 -24.06 -16.83
C THR A 38 -6.31 -25.01 -15.77
N TYR A 39 -6.22 -24.54 -14.52
CA TYR A 39 -5.86 -25.39 -13.40
C TYR A 39 -7.03 -26.34 -13.18
N ARG A 40 -6.87 -27.60 -13.62
CA ARG A 40 -7.78 -28.68 -13.25
C ARG A 40 -7.60 -28.88 -11.75
N ILE A 41 -8.50 -28.31 -10.94
CA ILE A 41 -8.53 -28.59 -9.50
C ILE A 41 -8.73 -30.10 -9.39
N CYS A 42 -7.70 -30.83 -8.99
CA CYS A 42 -7.85 -32.20 -8.53
C CYS A 42 -8.77 -32.13 -7.32
N SER A 43 -10.03 -32.55 -7.50
CA SER A 43 -11.08 -32.65 -6.49
C SER A 43 -10.77 -33.79 -5.52
N GLY A 44 -9.65 -33.68 -4.81
CA GLY A 44 -9.22 -34.61 -3.77
C GLY A 44 -9.47 -34.01 -2.38
N VAL A 45 -10.73 -33.71 -2.05
CA VAL A 45 -11.10 -33.45 -0.65
C VAL A 45 -11.42 -34.81 -0.04
N THR A 46 -10.53 -35.33 0.80
CA THR A 46 -10.92 -36.42 1.71
C THR A 46 -12.01 -35.89 2.63
N PRO A 47 -13.14 -36.59 2.81
CA PRO A 47 -14.19 -36.13 3.70
C PRO A 47 -13.61 -35.99 5.12
N MET A 48 -13.73 -34.80 5.70
CA MET A 48 -13.36 -34.60 7.10
C MET A 48 -14.28 -35.47 7.97
N SER A 49 -13.70 -36.10 9.00
CA SER A 49 -14.49 -36.77 10.04
C SER A 49 -15.48 -35.78 10.68
N ASP A 50 -16.72 -36.20 10.91
CA ASP A 50 -17.81 -35.34 11.40
C ASP A 50 -17.43 -34.51 12.64
N ASP A 51 -16.65 -35.09 13.57
CA ASP A 51 -16.20 -34.38 14.77
C ASP A 51 -15.26 -33.19 14.47
N LYS A 52 -14.41 -33.32 13.44
CA LYS A 52 -13.51 -32.23 13.01
C LYS A 52 -14.31 -31.10 12.34
N SER A 53 -15.35 -31.44 11.59
CA SER A 53 -16.22 -30.45 10.95
C SER A 53 -17.03 -29.64 11.97
N LYS A 54 -17.56 -30.31 13.01
CA LYS A 54 -18.29 -29.66 14.11
C LYS A 54 -17.39 -28.75 14.94
N ALA A 55 -16.19 -29.22 15.30
CA ALA A 55 -15.22 -28.41 16.04
C ALA A 55 -14.79 -27.16 15.24
N LEU A 56 -14.58 -27.32 13.92
CA LEU A 56 -14.26 -26.20 13.04
C LEU A 56 -15.41 -25.19 12.96
N ALA A 57 -16.66 -25.65 12.80
CA ALA A 57 -17.83 -24.76 12.75
C ALA A 57 -18.00 -23.98 14.06
N ALA A 58 -17.79 -24.61 15.22
CA ALA A 58 -17.85 -23.94 16.52
C ALA A 58 -16.76 -22.87 16.67
N ALA A 59 -15.53 -23.16 16.23
CA ALA A 59 -14.43 -22.20 16.27
C ALA A 59 -14.68 -21.00 15.33
N LEU A 60 -15.20 -21.24 14.13
CA LEU A 60 -15.57 -20.17 13.18
C LEU A 60 -16.66 -19.26 13.76
N ALA A 61 -17.72 -19.84 14.35
CA ALA A 61 -18.78 -19.08 14.99
C ALA A 61 -18.29 -18.26 16.20
N GLN A 62 -17.33 -18.79 16.96
CA GLN A 62 -16.72 -18.06 18.06
C GLN A 62 -15.91 -16.85 17.57
N ILE A 63 -15.16 -17.00 16.48
CA ILE A 63 -14.40 -15.91 15.88
C ILE A 63 -15.34 -14.81 15.38
N GLU A 64 -16.42 -15.16 14.66
CA GLU A 64 -17.42 -14.18 14.21
C GLU A 64 -18.11 -13.47 15.38
N LYS A 65 -18.40 -14.17 16.48
CA LYS A 65 -18.99 -13.56 17.69
C LYS A 65 -18.04 -12.59 18.38
N SER A 66 -16.75 -12.93 18.44
CA SER A 66 -15.75 -12.10 19.14
C SER A 66 -15.25 -10.91 18.32
N PHE A 67 -15.21 -11.02 17.00
CA PHE A 67 -14.55 -10.05 16.12
C PHE A 67 -15.46 -9.48 15.02
N GLY A 68 -16.71 -9.91 14.94
CA GLY A 68 -17.71 -9.43 13.98
C GLY A 68 -17.83 -10.29 12.72
N LYS A 69 -18.85 -10.00 11.90
CA LYS A 69 -19.06 -10.65 10.61
C LYS A 69 -17.88 -10.38 9.68
N GLY A 70 -17.42 -11.40 8.97
CA GLY A 70 -16.28 -11.29 8.05
C GLY A 70 -14.90 -11.40 8.71
N ALA A 71 -14.82 -11.57 10.03
CA ALA A 71 -13.55 -11.79 10.74
C ALA A 71 -12.82 -13.08 10.30
N ILE A 72 -13.56 -14.06 9.78
CA ILE A 72 -13.00 -15.25 9.15
C ILE A 72 -13.93 -15.71 8.03
N MET A 73 -13.37 -16.04 6.87
CA MET A 73 -14.14 -16.46 5.69
C MET A 73 -13.43 -17.58 4.95
N LYS A 74 -14.20 -18.39 4.24
CA LYS A 74 -13.68 -19.45 3.39
C LYS A 74 -13.34 -18.88 2.01
N MET A 75 -12.12 -19.10 1.54
CA MET A 75 -11.67 -18.71 0.20
C MET A 75 -12.09 -19.77 -0.83
N ASP A 76 -13.40 -19.95 -1.04
CA ASP A 76 -13.95 -20.93 -1.98
C ASP A 76 -14.45 -20.33 -3.30
N GLY A 77 -14.18 -19.03 -3.51
CA GLY A 77 -14.58 -18.32 -4.73
C GLY A 77 -16.08 -18.04 -4.83
N SER A 78 -16.85 -18.27 -3.75
CA SER A 78 -18.27 -17.89 -3.68
C SER A 78 -18.49 -16.38 -3.47
N GLN A 79 -17.41 -15.62 -3.25
CA GLN A 79 -17.50 -14.17 -3.14
C GLN A 79 -17.70 -13.56 -4.53
N GLN A 80 -18.73 -12.72 -4.65
CA GLN A 80 -18.79 -11.75 -5.74
C GLN A 80 -17.51 -10.92 -5.68
N GLU A 81 -16.82 -10.77 -6.81
CA GLU A 81 -15.74 -9.80 -6.95
C GLU A 81 -16.29 -8.45 -6.48
N GLU A 82 -15.87 -7.98 -5.30
CA GLU A 82 -16.15 -6.61 -4.91
C GLU A 82 -15.50 -5.74 -5.99
N ASN A 83 -16.32 -4.99 -6.73
CA ASN A 83 -15.83 -4.06 -7.72
C ASN A 83 -14.89 -3.07 -7.01
N LEU A 84 -13.59 -3.26 -7.21
CA LEU A 84 -12.57 -2.40 -6.65
C LEU A 84 -12.73 -1.02 -7.30
N GLU A 85 -13.09 -0.03 -6.51
CA GLU A 85 -13.02 1.35 -6.97
C GLU A 85 -11.56 1.74 -7.18
N VAL A 86 -11.26 2.39 -8.30
CA VAL A 86 -9.90 2.78 -8.68
C VAL A 86 -9.84 4.25 -9.08
N ILE A 87 -8.67 4.86 -8.91
CA ILE A 87 -8.32 6.20 -9.36
C ILE A 87 -7.25 6.06 -10.44
N SER A 88 -7.48 6.62 -11.64
CA SER A 88 -6.49 6.59 -12.71
C SER A 88 -5.18 7.24 -12.27
N THR A 89 -4.05 6.66 -12.70
CA THR A 89 -2.72 7.23 -12.47
C THR A 89 -2.43 8.44 -13.35
N GLY A 90 -3.28 8.75 -14.35
CA GLY A 90 -3.01 9.72 -15.40
C GLY A 90 -2.27 9.12 -16.61
N SER A 91 -1.69 7.93 -16.44
CA SER A 91 -0.99 7.19 -17.50
C SER A 91 -1.77 5.95 -17.90
N LEU A 92 -2.32 5.95 -19.13
CA LEU A 92 -3.04 4.80 -19.69
C LEU A 92 -2.19 3.52 -19.67
N GLY A 93 -0.89 3.64 -19.96
CA GLY A 93 0.01 2.48 -19.95
C GLY A 93 0.16 1.87 -18.57
N LEU A 94 0.23 2.70 -17.53
CA LEU A 94 0.36 2.25 -16.15
C LEU A 94 -0.96 1.67 -15.63
N ASP A 95 -2.09 2.32 -15.92
CA ASP A 95 -3.42 1.82 -15.54
C ASP A 95 -3.70 0.42 -16.11
N LEU A 96 -3.31 0.20 -17.38
CA LEU A 96 -3.39 -1.11 -18.02
C LEU A 96 -2.41 -2.12 -17.38
N ALA A 97 -1.19 -1.69 -17.06
CA ALA A 97 -0.18 -2.56 -16.44
C ALA A 97 -0.56 -3.01 -15.02
N LEU A 98 -1.30 -2.19 -14.27
CA LEU A 98 -1.82 -2.53 -12.94
C LEU A 98 -2.92 -3.61 -13.01
N GLY A 99 -3.54 -3.83 -14.18
CA GLY A 99 -4.56 -4.85 -14.41
C GLY A 99 -5.94 -4.54 -13.81
N VAL A 100 -6.00 -3.60 -12.86
CA VAL A 100 -7.25 -3.10 -12.24
C VAL A 100 -7.68 -1.74 -12.78
N GLY A 101 -6.90 -1.12 -13.68
CA GLY A 101 -7.25 0.14 -14.34
C GLY A 101 -6.89 1.41 -13.56
N GLY A 102 -6.12 1.30 -12.46
CA GLY A 102 -5.67 2.45 -11.68
C GLY A 102 -5.22 2.08 -10.26
N LEU A 103 -5.10 3.08 -9.40
CA LEU A 103 -4.79 2.94 -7.98
C LEU A 103 -6.06 2.53 -7.20
N PRO A 104 -6.05 1.40 -6.48
CA PRO A 104 -7.22 0.93 -5.74
C PRO A 104 -7.51 1.81 -4.51
N ARG A 105 -8.77 2.22 -4.34
CA ARG A 105 -9.21 3.02 -3.19
C ARG A 105 -9.19 2.19 -1.91
N GLY A 106 -8.97 2.86 -0.77
CA GLY A 106 -8.90 2.20 0.54
C GLY A 106 -7.68 1.30 0.74
N ARG A 107 -6.64 1.45 -0.08
CA ARG A 107 -5.39 0.69 -0.01
C ARG A 107 -4.20 1.64 0.06
N ILE A 108 -3.12 1.14 0.64
CA ILE A 108 -1.82 1.82 0.63
C ILE A 108 -1.09 1.42 -0.64
N VAL A 109 -0.55 2.39 -1.36
CA VAL A 109 0.28 2.20 -2.56
C VAL A 109 1.63 2.88 -2.32
N GLU A 110 2.70 2.20 -2.68
CA GLU A 110 4.06 2.73 -2.61
C GLU A 110 4.60 2.96 -4.03
N ILE A 111 5.07 4.18 -4.30
CA ILE A 111 5.78 4.55 -5.52
C ILE A 111 7.22 4.87 -5.14
N PHE A 112 8.16 4.03 -5.59
CA PHE A 112 9.59 4.20 -5.30
C PHE A 112 10.41 4.21 -6.59
N GLY A 113 11.59 4.80 -6.52
CA GLY A 113 12.48 4.92 -7.67
C GLY A 113 13.60 5.94 -7.44
N PRO A 114 14.56 6.01 -8.38
CA PRO A 114 15.67 6.96 -8.31
C PRO A 114 15.20 8.41 -8.16
N GLU A 115 16.12 9.26 -7.71
CA GLU A 115 15.87 10.70 -7.73
C GLU A 115 15.56 11.19 -9.14
N SER A 116 14.61 12.12 -9.24
CA SER A 116 14.12 12.64 -10.53
C SER A 116 13.51 11.59 -11.47
N SER A 117 13.12 10.39 -11.00
CA SER A 117 12.44 9.39 -11.85
C SER A 117 10.97 9.69 -12.11
N GLY A 118 10.45 10.84 -11.64
CA GLY A 118 9.06 11.26 -11.84
C GLY A 118 8.07 10.81 -10.76
N LYS A 119 8.53 10.37 -9.58
CA LYS A 119 7.68 9.92 -8.44
C LYS A 119 6.61 10.96 -8.08
N THR A 120 7.04 12.16 -7.70
CA THR A 120 6.16 13.28 -7.35
C THR A 120 5.27 13.70 -8.53
N THR A 121 5.78 13.64 -9.76
CA THR A 121 4.97 13.95 -10.96
C THR A 121 3.81 12.96 -11.11
N LEU A 122 4.08 11.66 -10.98
CA LEU A 122 3.04 10.64 -11.01
C LEU A 122 2.01 10.81 -9.89
N CYS A 123 2.47 11.15 -8.68
CA CYS A 123 1.57 11.44 -7.57
C CYS A 123 0.66 12.65 -7.84
N LEU A 124 1.21 13.74 -8.38
CA LEU A 124 0.44 14.93 -8.74
C LEU A 124 -0.54 14.65 -9.89
N GLU A 125 -0.18 13.83 -10.87
CA GLU A 125 -1.11 13.39 -11.93
C GLU A 125 -2.27 12.54 -11.36
N ALA A 126 -1.98 11.63 -10.43
CA ALA A 126 -3.02 10.84 -9.75
C ALA A 126 -3.95 11.72 -8.91
N VAL A 127 -3.41 12.73 -8.20
CA VAL A 127 -4.19 13.76 -7.49
C VAL A 127 -5.09 14.53 -8.46
N ALA A 128 -4.56 14.96 -9.61
CA ALA A 128 -5.34 15.65 -10.62
C ALA A 128 -6.49 14.78 -11.17
N GLN A 129 -6.25 13.48 -11.40
CA GLN A 129 -7.32 12.56 -11.81
C GLN A 129 -8.38 12.37 -10.71
N CYS A 130 -7.97 12.27 -9.45
CA CYS A 130 -8.89 12.18 -8.33
C CYS A 130 -9.79 13.43 -8.24
N GLN A 131 -9.20 14.62 -8.26
CA GLN A 131 -9.93 15.89 -8.22
C GLN A 131 -10.83 16.10 -9.45
N LYS A 132 -10.41 15.63 -10.62
CA LYS A 132 -11.21 15.68 -11.85
C LYS A 132 -12.50 14.86 -11.72
N ASN A 133 -12.46 13.77 -10.97
CA ASN A 133 -13.61 12.93 -10.66
C ASN A 133 -14.41 13.44 -9.43
N GLY A 134 -14.12 14.64 -8.94
CA GLY A 134 -14.80 15.25 -7.80
C GLY A 134 -14.30 14.78 -6.44
N GLY A 135 -13.18 14.04 -6.39
CA GLY A 135 -12.58 13.58 -5.15
C GLY A 135 -11.79 14.69 -4.43
N VAL A 136 -11.69 14.56 -3.11
CA VAL A 136 -10.93 15.44 -2.23
C VAL A 136 -9.57 14.83 -1.95
N CYS A 137 -8.51 15.63 -2.11
CA CYS A 137 -7.13 15.16 -1.95
C CYS A 137 -6.38 15.93 -0.86
N ALA A 138 -5.47 15.24 -0.20
CA ALA A 138 -4.48 15.83 0.69
C ALA A 138 -3.06 15.43 0.28
N PHE A 139 -2.12 16.34 0.48
CA PHE A 139 -0.70 16.17 0.21
C PHE A 139 0.09 16.50 1.47
N VAL A 140 0.86 15.53 1.97
CA VAL A 140 1.75 15.68 3.12
C VAL A 140 3.17 15.77 2.56
N ASP A 141 3.66 17.01 2.48
CA ASP A 141 4.98 17.37 1.94
C ASP A 141 6.00 17.37 3.08
N ALA A 142 6.53 16.19 3.38
CA ALA A 142 7.62 16.01 4.34
C ALA A 142 8.98 16.47 3.77
N GLU A 143 9.13 16.53 2.43
CA GLU A 143 10.36 17.05 1.80
C GLU A 143 10.41 18.58 1.73
N HIS A 144 9.32 19.28 2.07
CA HIS A 144 9.17 20.73 1.92
C HIS A 144 9.50 21.22 0.50
N ALA A 145 9.17 20.41 -0.51
CA ALA A 145 9.56 20.62 -1.91
C ALA A 145 8.35 20.84 -2.85
N PHE A 146 7.14 20.99 -2.31
CA PHE A 146 5.93 21.15 -3.12
C PHE A 146 5.94 22.46 -3.95
N ASP A 147 5.82 22.34 -5.27
CA ASP A 147 5.67 23.47 -6.19
C ASP A 147 4.22 23.63 -6.69
N PRO A 148 3.46 24.64 -6.21
CA PRO A 148 2.07 24.86 -6.63
C PRO A 148 1.93 25.31 -8.10
N VAL A 149 2.97 25.92 -8.69
CA VAL A 149 2.96 26.32 -10.09
C VAL A 149 3.11 25.09 -10.98
N TYR A 150 4.01 24.17 -10.64
CA TYR A 150 4.15 22.90 -11.34
C TYR A 150 2.91 22.02 -11.19
N ALA A 151 2.37 21.88 -9.98
CA ALA A 151 1.15 21.12 -9.73
C ALA A 151 -0.04 21.60 -10.59
N ARG A 152 -0.25 22.93 -10.69
CA ARG A 152 -1.29 23.50 -11.58
C ARG A 152 -1.09 23.13 -13.05
N LYS A 153 0.16 23.11 -13.53
CA LYS A 153 0.46 22.71 -14.93
C LYS A 153 0.10 21.24 -15.19
N LEU A 154 0.18 20.38 -14.18
CA LEU A 154 -0.24 18.98 -14.25
C LEU A 154 -1.77 18.79 -14.08
N GLY A 155 -2.52 19.88 -13.88
CA GLY A 155 -3.99 19.85 -13.76
C GLY A 155 -4.50 19.67 -12.33
N VAL A 156 -3.64 19.79 -11.32
CA VAL A 156 -4.05 19.84 -9.91
C VAL A 156 -4.77 21.16 -9.64
N LYS A 157 -5.94 21.09 -9.03
CA LYS A 157 -6.66 22.24 -8.46
C LYS A 157 -6.05 22.56 -7.11
N VAL A 158 -5.01 23.38 -7.12
CA VAL A 158 -4.20 23.68 -5.91
C VAL A 158 -5.02 24.39 -4.84
N GLU A 159 -6.02 25.17 -5.24
CA GLU A 159 -6.92 25.90 -4.35
C GLU A 159 -7.87 24.97 -3.57
N GLU A 160 -8.07 23.75 -4.07
CA GLU A 160 -8.89 22.68 -3.45
C GLU A 160 -8.01 21.59 -2.80
N LEU A 161 -6.68 21.70 -2.84
CA LEU A 161 -5.76 20.70 -2.31
C LEU A 161 -5.38 21.03 -0.85
N TYR A 162 -5.61 20.08 0.06
CA TYR A 162 -5.13 20.20 1.43
C TYR A 162 -3.63 19.90 1.49
N LEU A 163 -2.81 20.87 1.88
CA LEU A 163 -1.35 20.70 2.00
C LEU A 163 -0.95 20.74 3.48
N SER A 164 -0.12 19.79 3.90
CA SER A 164 0.53 19.78 5.21
C SER A 164 2.04 19.68 5.04
N GLN A 165 2.79 20.44 5.84
CA GLN A 165 4.25 20.42 5.91
C GLN A 165 4.66 20.10 7.36
N PRO A 166 4.71 18.81 7.73
CA PRO A 166 5.00 18.39 9.09
C PRO A 166 6.48 18.55 9.44
N ASP A 167 6.77 18.81 10.72
CA ASP A 167 8.12 18.93 11.26
C ASP A 167 8.74 17.55 11.58
N THR A 168 7.91 16.53 11.88
CA THR A 168 8.41 15.18 12.24
C THR A 168 7.63 14.06 11.55
N GLY A 169 8.25 12.88 11.46
CA GLY A 169 7.64 11.68 10.89
C GLY A 169 6.37 11.23 11.64
N GLU A 170 6.39 11.31 12.98
CA GLU A 170 5.21 10.98 13.79
C GLU A 170 4.05 11.95 13.53
N GLN A 171 4.35 13.25 13.42
CA GLN A 171 3.33 14.25 13.11
C GLN A 171 2.71 14.01 11.73
N ALA A 172 3.54 13.69 10.72
CA ALA A 172 3.07 13.37 9.38
C ALA A 172 2.09 12.19 9.39
N LEU A 173 2.42 11.12 10.12
CA LEU A 173 1.59 9.92 10.23
C LEU A 173 0.29 10.16 11.03
N GLU A 174 0.34 10.97 12.08
CA GLU A 174 -0.85 11.37 12.85
C GLU A 174 -1.82 12.19 12.01
N ILE A 175 -1.30 13.10 11.19
CA ILE A 175 -2.08 13.86 10.20
C ILE A 175 -2.72 12.90 9.19
N CYS A 176 -1.97 11.93 8.65
CA CYS A 176 -2.50 10.94 7.72
C CYS A 176 -3.63 10.10 8.36
N ASP A 177 -3.44 9.58 9.58
CA ASP A 177 -4.47 8.78 10.27
C ASP A 177 -5.74 9.62 10.53
N THR A 178 -5.57 10.87 10.95
CA THR A 178 -6.70 11.79 11.18
C THR A 178 -7.48 12.06 9.90
N LEU A 179 -6.78 12.34 8.79
CA LEU A 179 -7.40 12.59 7.48
C LEU A 179 -8.17 11.37 6.98
N VAL A 180 -7.59 10.17 7.08
CA VAL A 180 -8.24 8.91 6.65
C VAL A 180 -9.46 8.60 7.53
N ARG A 181 -9.36 8.78 8.86
CA ARG A 181 -10.48 8.53 9.79
C ARG A 181 -11.65 9.50 9.60
N SER A 182 -11.39 10.71 9.10
CA SER A 182 -12.44 11.69 8.84
C SER A 182 -13.47 11.20 7.80
N GLY A 183 -13.07 10.28 6.92
CA GLY A 183 -13.88 9.80 5.79
C GLY A 183 -14.13 10.85 4.70
N GLY A 184 -13.57 12.06 4.82
CA GLY A 184 -13.76 13.16 3.87
C GLY A 184 -12.64 13.32 2.84
N ILE A 185 -11.60 12.47 2.88
CA ILE A 185 -10.47 12.49 1.94
C ILE A 185 -10.47 11.22 1.12
N ASP A 186 -10.43 11.38 -0.21
CA ASP A 186 -10.46 10.30 -1.18
C ASP A 186 -9.05 9.80 -1.56
N MET A 187 -8.04 10.66 -1.43
CA MET A 187 -6.62 10.34 -1.66
C MET A 187 -5.71 11.16 -0.75
N VAL A 188 -4.78 10.49 -0.07
CA VAL A 188 -3.69 11.13 0.68
C VAL A 188 -2.36 10.72 0.02
N VAL A 189 -1.53 11.70 -0.31
CA VAL A 189 -0.15 11.48 -0.78
C VAL A 189 0.81 11.92 0.32
N VAL A 190 1.85 11.13 0.57
CA VAL A 190 2.95 11.47 1.46
C VAL A 190 4.24 11.52 0.64
N ASP A 191 4.83 12.71 0.52
CA ASP A 191 6.06 12.95 -0.23
C ASP A 191 7.13 13.52 0.72
N SER A 192 8.10 12.75 1.21
CA SER A 192 8.35 11.32 0.98
C SER A 192 8.64 10.57 2.27
N VAL A 193 8.63 9.24 2.21
CA VAL A 193 8.90 8.37 3.38
C VAL A 193 10.33 8.58 3.91
N ALA A 194 11.30 8.88 3.03
CA ALA A 194 12.68 9.11 3.43
C ALA A 194 12.85 10.36 4.31
N ALA A 195 11.92 11.31 4.21
CA ALA A 195 11.89 12.53 4.99
C ALA A 195 11.09 12.40 6.30
N LEU A 196 10.51 11.24 6.61
CA LEU A 196 9.80 11.00 7.87
C LEU A 196 10.80 10.74 9.02
N VAL A 197 11.53 11.78 9.40
CA VAL A 197 12.54 11.74 10.45
C VAL A 197 11.85 11.69 11.83
N PRO A 198 12.20 10.72 12.70
CA PRO A 198 11.63 10.65 14.03
C PRO A 198 11.97 11.89 14.86
N LYS A 199 11.04 12.32 15.72
CA LYS A 199 11.25 13.47 16.61
C LYS A 199 12.55 13.37 17.42
N ALA A 200 12.90 12.17 17.88
CA ALA A 200 14.11 11.92 18.66
C ALA A 200 15.42 12.15 17.86
N GLU A 201 15.39 12.02 16.54
CA GLU A 201 16.55 12.29 15.67
C GLU A 201 16.68 13.79 15.38
N ILE A 202 15.56 14.52 15.31
CA ILE A 202 15.53 15.99 15.14
C ILE A 202 16.00 16.71 16.42
N GLU A 203 15.60 16.21 17.59
CA GLU A 203 15.96 16.80 18.89
C GLU A 203 17.31 16.31 19.44
N GLY A 204 17.88 15.24 18.85
CA GLY A 204 19.17 14.68 19.23
C GLY A 204 20.34 15.43 18.59
N ASP A 205 21.37 15.74 19.37
CA ASP A 205 22.65 16.27 18.88
C ASP A 205 23.18 15.37 17.75
N MET A 206 23.67 15.97 16.65
CA MET A 206 24.08 15.30 15.38
C MET A 206 25.32 14.39 15.53
N GLY A 207 25.35 13.54 16.56
CA GLY A 207 26.50 12.72 16.95
C GLY A 207 26.15 11.35 17.56
N THR A 208 24.88 11.07 17.90
CA THR A 208 24.48 9.72 18.32
C THR A 208 23.85 8.95 17.18
N ALA A 209 24.68 8.19 16.46
CA ALA A 209 24.22 7.18 15.51
C ALA A 209 23.29 6.19 16.23
N THR A 210 21.99 6.30 15.99
CA THR A 210 20.99 5.26 16.30
C THR A 210 21.07 4.17 15.24
N SER A 211 22.26 3.62 15.02
CA SER A 211 22.38 2.27 14.48
C SER A 211 21.86 1.32 15.54
N ASP A 212 20.56 0.98 15.52
CA ASP A 212 20.10 -0.21 16.23
C ASP A 212 20.57 -1.45 15.46
N CYS A 213 21.85 -1.75 15.73
CA CYS A 213 22.48 -3.03 15.56
C CYS A 213 22.31 -3.77 16.90
N ARG A 214 21.21 -4.50 17.06
CA ARG A 214 21.15 -5.56 18.08
C ARG A 214 21.43 -6.90 17.42
N ARG A 215 22.72 -7.24 17.42
CA ARG A 215 23.19 -8.63 17.54
C ARG A 215 22.66 -9.23 18.84
N ALA A 216 21.89 -10.31 18.74
CA ALA A 216 21.94 -11.51 19.59
C ALA A 216 20.95 -12.54 19.05
#